data_AF-A0A9P6HGI7-F1
#
_entry.id   AF-A0A9P6HGI7-F1
#
_cell.length_a   1.000
_cell.length_b   1.000
_cell.length_c   1.000
_cell.angle_alpha   90.00
_cell.angle_beta   90.00
_cell.angle_gamma   90.00
#
_symmetry.space_group_name_H-M   'P 1'
#
loop_
_entity.id
_entity.type
_entity.pdbx_description
1 polymer ?
#
loop_
_entity_poly.entity_id
_entity_poly.type
_entity_poly.pdbx_seq_one_letter_code
_entity_poly.pdbx_strand_id
1 'polypeptide(L)'
;MDGWPTREQLDLLCKRAAGLFVYAMATVRFVDTKNKNPQKQLDRLIQSRDSGSEGRARLRENTTLDSLYTSILHDAFGDNDPKDDAKVRLVLGAVILTVNPLSPSTIATLLGFDLGDVLPLLLSVRSLLILSEDVDHPVRPFHKLFPDFIVDSARCTNSRFCLQPPVQHTAVLVACLKLMNGSLKWNICELPDGVINTEVGDLKERTEEHINKALEYACKSWHKHLNSGSMEKVKITLVLHQFLEEKFLFWLEVLSVLGATREAVSALERAEKWVDVHLFHCLLFSKCFSSQI
;
A
#
# COMPACT_ATOMS: atom_id res chain seq x y z
N MET A 1 12.52 4.80 39.86
CA MET A 1 13.03 4.42 38.53
C MET A 1 14.13 5.43 38.23
N ASP A 2 15.21 5.40 39.01
CA ASP A 2 16.07 6.57 39.07
C ASP A 2 17.34 6.26 38.29
N GLY A 3 17.52 6.93 37.15
CA GLY A 3 18.68 6.78 36.28
C GLY A 3 18.46 6.03 34.96
N TRP A 4 17.22 5.76 34.55
CA TRP A 4 16.91 5.24 33.21
C TRP A 4 16.32 6.35 32.31
N PRO A 5 16.79 6.51 31.06
CA PRO A 5 17.95 5.85 30.45
C PRO A 5 19.28 6.25 31.10
N THR A 6 20.28 5.36 31.08
CA THR A 6 21.62 5.68 31.60
C THR A 6 22.33 6.72 30.72
N ARG A 7 23.30 7.44 31.29
CA ARG A 7 24.04 8.47 30.56
C ARG A 7 24.81 7.89 29.38
N GLU A 8 25.37 6.69 29.54
CA GLU A 8 26.08 5.97 28.49
C GLU A 8 25.15 5.61 27.32
N GLN A 9 23.91 5.18 27.62
CA GLN A 9 22.90 4.90 26.60
C GLN A 9 22.48 6.16 25.85
N LEU A 10 22.31 7.28 26.56
CA LEU A 10 21.99 8.58 25.95
C LEU A 10 23.14 9.09 25.08
N ASP A 11 24.38 9.02 25.56
CA ASP A 11 25.57 9.44 24.80
C ASP A 11 25.74 8.60 23.52
N LEU A 12 25.46 7.29 23.59
CA LEU A 12 25.45 6.42 22.42
C LEU A 12 24.36 6.81 21.41
N LEU A 13 23.14 7.07 21.86
CA LEU A 13 22.05 7.52 21.00
C LEU A 13 22.33 8.89 20.37
N CYS A 14 22.90 9.83 21.12
CA CYS A 14 23.33 11.14 20.62
C CYS A 14 24.40 10.99 19.52
N LYS A 15 25.37 10.10 19.75
CA LYS A 15 26.41 9.79 18.76
C LYS A 15 25.80 9.17 17.50
N ARG A 16 24.89 8.21 17.63
CA ARG A 16 24.21 7.57 16.48
C ARG A 16 23.34 8.55 15.73
N ALA A 17 22.59 9.41 16.43
CA ALA A 17 21.73 10.41 15.82
C ALA A 17 22.51 11.35 14.89
N ALA A 18 23.80 11.62 15.16
CA ALA A 18 24.67 12.42 14.32
C ALA A 18 24.06 13.80 13.92
N GLY A 19 23.24 14.39 14.81
CA GLY A 19 22.54 15.66 14.58
C GLY A 19 21.17 15.54 13.88
N LEU A 20 20.73 14.34 13.51
CA LEU A 20 19.45 14.10 12.85
C LEU A 20 18.30 14.06 13.86
N PHE A 21 17.51 15.14 13.91
CA PHE A 21 16.31 15.22 14.75
C PHE A 21 15.34 14.05 14.49
N VAL A 22 15.21 13.63 13.23
CA VAL A 22 14.34 12.52 12.82
C VAL A 22 14.77 11.21 13.49
N TYR A 23 16.07 10.96 13.65
CA TYR A 23 16.56 9.77 14.33
C TYR A 23 16.11 9.77 15.80
N ALA A 24 16.28 10.89 16.49
CA ALA A 24 15.84 11.03 17.88
C ALA A 24 14.32 10.82 18.02
N MET A 25 13.54 11.43 17.12
CA MET A 25 12.09 11.32 17.12
C MET A 25 11.60 9.89 16.83
N ALA A 26 12.20 9.19 15.85
CA ALA A 26 11.88 7.80 15.55
C ALA A 26 12.30 6.85 16.68
N THR A 27 13.44 7.12 17.33
CA THR A 27 13.90 6.40 18.53
C THR A 27 12.89 6.54 19.67
N VAL A 28 12.46 7.76 19.98
CA VAL A 28 11.44 8.01 21.02
C VAL A 28 10.15 7.28 20.69
N ARG A 29 9.66 7.36 19.45
CA ARG A 29 8.43 6.65 19.03
C ARG A 29 8.55 5.13 19.16
N PHE A 30 9.73 4.56 18.91
CA PHE A 30 9.96 3.12 19.05
C PHE A 30 10.06 2.68 20.51
N VAL A 31 10.70 3.49 21.36
CA VAL A 31 10.83 3.24 22.80
C VAL A 31 9.48 3.42 23.51
N ASP A 32 8.71 4.43 23.13
CA ASP A 32 7.39 4.77 23.70
C ASP A 32 6.23 4.03 22.99
N THR A 33 6.51 2.86 22.41
CA THR A 33 5.45 2.06 21.77
C THR A 33 4.50 1.49 22.83
N LYS A 34 3.21 1.81 22.72
CA LYS A 34 2.14 1.28 23.59
C LYS A 34 2.26 -0.25 23.71
N ASN A 35 2.07 -0.77 24.92
CA ASN A 35 2.13 -2.21 25.26
C ASN A 35 3.50 -2.89 25.09
N LYS A 36 4.59 -2.15 24.83
CA LYS A 36 5.97 -2.66 24.88
C LYS A 36 6.70 -2.10 26.11
N ASN A 37 7.71 -2.82 26.59
CA ASN A 37 8.56 -2.35 27.69
C ASN A 37 9.62 -1.38 27.15
N PRO A 38 9.63 -0.10 27.58
CA PRO A 38 10.54 0.90 27.01
C PRO A 38 12.02 0.57 27.18
N GLN A 39 12.40 -0.03 28.32
CA GLN A 39 13.78 -0.44 28.58
C GLN A 39 14.22 -1.54 27.62
N LYS A 40 13.40 -2.58 27.42
CA LYS A 40 13.70 -3.63 26.43
C LYS A 40 13.78 -3.06 25.01
N GLN A 41 12.91 -2.13 24.63
CA GLN A 41 12.96 -1.49 23.31
C GLN A 41 14.27 -0.71 23.12
N LEU A 42 14.67 0.07 24.12
CA LEU A 42 15.94 0.79 24.10
C LEU A 42 17.12 -0.18 24.00
N ASP A 43 17.13 -1.26 24.78
CA ASP A 43 18.19 -2.26 24.77
C ASP A 43 18.32 -2.92 23.38
N ARG A 44 17.20 -3.23 22.72
CA ARG A 44 17.20 -3.77 21.34
C ARG A 44 17.81 -2.81 20.32
N LEU A 45 17.49 -1.51 20.40
CA LEU A 45 18.11 -0.50 19.54
C LEU A 45 19.61 -0.38 19.80
N ILE A 46 20.05 -0.46 21.06
CA ILE A 46 21.47 -0.37 21.40
C ILE A 46 22.24 -1.60 20.91
N GLN A 47 21.65 -2.78 21.09
CA GLN A 47 22.25 -4.06 20.72
C GLN A 47 22.27 -4.31 19.21
N SER A 48 21.44 -3.63 18.42
CA SER A 48 21.53 -3.71 16.96
C SER A 48 22.89 -3.17 16.50
N ARG A 49 23.68 -4.04 15.86
CA ARG A 49 24.99 -3.68 15.31
C ARG A 49 24.77 -2.84 14.05
N ASP A 50 25.50 -1.73 13.95
CA ASP A 50 25.60 -0.95 12.71
C ASP A 50 26.28 -1.82 11.64
N SER A 51 25.49 -2.44 10.77
CA SER A 51 25.97 -3.04 9.53
C SER A 51 26.21 -1.94 8.49
N GLY A 52 27.05 -0.96 8.83
CA GLY A 52 27.40 0.18 7.98
C GLY A 52 28.74 -0.01 7.32
N SER A 53 28.74 -0.35 6.03
CA SER A 53 29.91 -0.25 5.15
C SER A 53 30.42 1.19 5.08
N GLU A 54 31.72 1.38 5.28
CA GLU A 54 32.40 2.68 5.23
C GLU A 54 32.36 3.28 3.81
N GLY A 55 31.66 4.41 3.65
CA GLY A 55 31.77 5.22 2.44
C GLY A 55 31.01 6.54 2.55
N ARG A 56 31.72 7.66 2.37
CA ARG A 56 31.33 9.06 2.03
C ARG A 56 30.21 9.76 2.84
N ALA A 57 30.48 11.00 3.26
CA ALA A 57 29.68 11.80 4.19
C ALA A 57 28.19 12.05 3.84
N ARG A 58 27.76 12.00 2.56
CA ARG A 58 26.33 12.05 2.18
C ARG A 58 25.59 10.73 2.40
N LEU A 59 26.30 9.61 2.42
CA LEU A 59 25.75 8.31 2.80
C LEU A 59 25.53 8.25 4.32
N ARG A 60 26.28 8.99 5.14
CA ARG A 60 26.16 8.92 6.61
C ARG A 60 24.76 9.24 7.14
N GLU A 61 24.08 10.25 6.60
CA GLU A 61 22.71 10.59 7.05
C GLU A 61 21.72 9.46 6.75
N ASN A 62 21.82 8.89 5.54
CA ASN A 62 21.01 7.75 5.14
C ASN A 62 21.39 6.50 5.93
N THR A 63 22.68 6.17 6.07
CA THR A 63 23.15 4.97 6.78
C THR A 63 22.67 4.92 8.23
N THR A 64 22.66 6.06 8.93
CA THR A 64 22.13 6.16 10.30
C THR A 64 20.62 5.91 10.37
N LEU A 65 19.84 6.50 9.47
CA LEU A 65 18.39 6.26 9.43
C LEU A 65 18.04 4.86 8.92
N ASP A 66 18.81 4.35 7.96
CA ASP A 66 18.67 3.03 7.36
C ASP A 66 18.96 1.94 8.40
N SER A 67 19.96 2.12 9.27
CA SER A 67 20.22 1.20 10.38
C SER A 67 19.12 1.23 11.43
N LEU A 68 18.55 2.41 11.73
CA LEU A 68 17.40 2.54 12.61
C LEU A 68 16.16 1.85 12.03
N TYR A 69 15.81 2.11 10.77
CA TYR A 69 14.67 1.47 10.11
C TYR A 69 14.84 -0.04 10.03
N THR A 70 16.04 -0.52 9.69
CA THR A 70 16.37 -1.94 9.67
C THR A 70 16.19 -2.57 11.05
N SER A 71 16.64 -1.90 12.10
CA SER A 71 16.48 -2.38 13.48
C SER A 71 15.01 -2.49 13.89
N ILE A 72 14.18 -1.50 13.52
CA ILE A 72 12.74 -1.52 13.80
C ILE A 72 12.03 -2.62 13.02
N LEU A 73 12.37 -2.82 11.74
CA LEU A 73 11.80 -3.89 10.91
C LEU A 73 12.20 -5.28 11.43
N HIS A 74 13.45 -5.44 11.84
CA HIS A 74 13.94 -6.68 12.44
C HIS A 74 13.28 -6.95 13.80
N ASP A 75 13.09 -5.94 14.64
CA ASP A 75 12.34 -6.07 15.90
C ASP A 75 10.90 -6.54 15.66
N ALA A 76 10.27 -6.01 14.62
CA ALA A 76 8.88 -6.29 14.30
C ALA A 76 8.68 -7.68 13.67
N PHE A 77 9.61 -8.12 12.82
CA PHE A 77 9.37 -9.25 11.90
C PHE A 77 10.55 -10.24 11.76
N GLY A 78 11.64 -10.05 12.51
CA GLY A 78 12.89 -10.81 12.33
C GLY A 78 12.74 -12.33 12.46
N ASP A 79 11.80 -12.80 13.27
CA ASP A 79 11.58 -14.22 13.56
C ASP A 79 10.39 -14.85 12.79
N ASN A 80 9.79 -14.12 11.84
CA ASN A 80 8.59 -14.57 11.13
C ASN A 80 8.85 -15.68 10.09
N ASP A 81 7.80 -16.43 9.74
CA ASP A 81 7.82 -17.40 8.63
C ASP A 81 7.98 -16.66 7.28
N PRO A 82 8.69 -17.22 6.28
CA PRO A 82 8.77 -16.66 4.93
C PRO A 82 7.41 -16.30 4.28
N LYS A 83 6.33 -17.01 4.61
CA LYS A 83 4.97 -16.67 4.14
C LYS A 83 4.48 -15.35 4.73
N ASP A 84 4.82 -15.07 5.98
CA ASP A 84 4.50 -13.81 6.64
C ASP A 84 5.33 -12.67 6.05
N ASP A 85 6.57 -12.92 5.60
CA ASP A 85 7.36 -11.90 4.90
C ASP A 85 6.68 -11.42 3.61
N ALA A 86 6.04 -12.32 2.87
CA ALA A 86 5.28 -11.94 1.67
C ALA A 86 4.09 -11.04 2.03
N LYS A 87 3.36 -11.37 3.10
CA LYS A 87 2.27 -10.54 3.64
C LYS A 87 2.79 -9.17 4.07
N VAL A 88 3.91 -9.11 4.80
CA VAL A 88 4.60 -7.87 5.20
C VAL A 88 4.93 -7.01 3.99
N ARG A 89 5.55 -7.58 2.95
CA ARG A 89 5.89 -6.82 1.74
C ARG A 89 4.66 -6.32 0.99
N LEU A 90 3.57 -7.07 0.97
CA LEU A 90 2.32 -6.64 0.32
C LEU A 90 1.64 -5.51 1.10
N VAL A 91 1.53 -5.64 2.42
CA VAL A 91 0.92 -4.62 3.27
C VAL A 91 1.75 -3.34 3.28
N LEU A 92 3.06 -3.41 3.53
CA LEU A 92 3.94 -2.24 3.47
C LEU A 92 4.00 -1.66 2.05
N GLY A 93 4.00 -2.52 1.03
CA GLY A 93 3.88 -2.11 -0.36
C GLY A 93 2.64 -1.28 -0.64
N ALA A 94 1.48 -1.68 -0.13
CA ALA A 94 0.25 -0.92 -0.25
C ALA A 94 0.34 0.43 0.47
N VAL A 95 0.92 0.49 1.68
CA VAL A 95 1.10 1.77 2.41
C VAL A 95 2.00 2.75 1.64
N ILE A 96 3.02 2.24 0.96
CA ILE A 96 4.09 3.05 0.34
C ILE A 96 3.78 3.43 -1.11
N LEU A 97 3.15 2.53 -1.88
CA LEU A 97 3.09 2.62 -3.35
C LEU A 97 1.67 2.79 -3.91
N THR A 98 0.63 2.87 -3.07
CA THR A 98 -0.69 3.25 -3.55
C THR A 98 -0.72 4.73 -3.94
N VAL A 99 -1.52 5.05 -4.96
CA VAL A 99 -1.63 6.41 -5.50
C VAL A 99 -2.15 7.37 -4.44
N ASN A 100 -3.13 6.91 -3.67
CA ASN A 100 -3.67 7.62 -2.51
C ASN A 100 -3.44 6.75 -1.27
N PRO A 101 -3.08 7.35 -0.11
CA PRO A 101 -2.95 6.63 1.14
C PRO A 101 -4.26 5.91 1.50
N LEU A 102 -4.17 4.63 1.83
CA LEU A 102 -5.31 3.78 2.18
C LEU A 102 -5.37 3.57 3.70
N SER A 103 -6.57 3.26 4.21
CA SER A 103 -6.74 2.87 5.61
C SER A 103 -6.37 1.39 5.83
N PRO A 104 -6.07 0.96 7.06
CA PRO A 104 -5.91 -0.46 7.40
C PRO A 104 -7.05 -1.35 6.87
N SER A 105 -8.31 -0.96 7.09
CA SER A 105 -9.50 -1.68 6.59
C SER A 105 -9.52 -1.79 5.06
N THR A 106 -9.17 -0.70 4.38
CA THR A 106 -9.11 -0.64 2.92
C THR A 106 -7.99 -1.51 2.37
N ILE A 107 -6.81 -1.51 2.99
CA ILE A 107 -5.68 -2.36 2.60
C ILE A 107 -6.04 -3.84 2.77
N ALA A 108 -6.65 -4.21 3.90
CA ALA A 108 -7.08 -5.58 4.17
C ALA A 108 -8.07 -6.07 3.11
N THR A 109 -9.13 -5.30 2.87
CA THR A 109 -10.14 -5.61 1.86
C THR A 109 -9.55 -5.70 0.45
N LEU A 110 -8.70 -4.73 0.08
CA LEU A 110 -8.10 -4.68 -1.24
C LEU A 110 -7.19 -5.89 -1.48
N LEU A 111 -6.33 -6.23 -0.54
CA LEU A 111 -5.37 -7.34 -0.67
C LEU A 111 -6.00 -8.72 -0.39
N GLY A 112 -7.25 -8.78 0.07
CA GLY A 112 -7.92 -10.03 0.43
C GLY A 112 -7.36 -10.65 1.72
N PHE A 113 -6.95 -9.82 2.68
CA PHE A 113 -6.49 -10.25 4.00
C PHE A 113 -7.53 -9.93 5.08
N ASP A 114 -7.44 -10.65 6.20
CA ASP A 114 -8.20 -10.32 7.39
C ASP A 114 -7.65 -9.04 8.05
N LEU A 115 -8.52 -8.16 8.54
CA LEU A 115 -8.09 -6.94 9.23
C LEU A 115 -7.30 -7.26 10.51
N GLY A 116 -7.64 -8.36 11.18
CA GLY A 116 -6.92 -8.91 12.33
C GLY A 116 -5.52 -9.39 12.01
N ASP A 117 -5.17 -9.61 10.74
CA ASP A 117 -3.78 -9.85 10.31
C ASP A 117 -3.04 -8.56 9.93
N VAL A 118 -3.73 -7.65 9.26
CA VAL A 118 -3.13 -6.41 8.73
C VAL A 118 -2.85 -5.41 9.85
N LEU A 119 -3.78 -5.23 10.79
CA LEU A 119 -3.66 -4.22 11.83
C LEU A 119 -2.49 -4.50 12.79
N PRO A 120 -2.27 -5.73 13.31
CA PRO A 120 -1.10 -6.03 14.14
C PRO A 120 0.23 -5.84 13.41
N LEU A 121 0.26 -6.13 12.11
CA LEU A 121 1.44 -5.89 11.27
C LEU A 121 1.79 -4.40 11.21
N LEU A 122 0.80 -3.54 10.91
CA LEU A 122 0.99 -2.09 10.88
C LEU A 122 1.33 -1.53 12.27
N LEU A 123 0.73 -2.07 13.34
CA LEU A 123 1.03 -1.69 14.72
C LEU A 123 2.47 -2.06 15.12
N SER A 124 3.00 -3.17 14.61
CA SER A 124 4.37 -3.63 14.90
C SER A 124 5.44 -2.66 14.41
N VAL A 125 5.13 -1.90 13.36
CA VAL A 125 5.98 -0.82 12.80
C VAL A 125 5.40 0.58 13.01
N ARG A 126 4.54 0.77 14.02
CA ARG A 126 3.87 2.05 14.31
C ARG A 126 4.83 3.23 14.45
N SER A 127 6.07 3.01 14.91
CA SER A 127 7.08 4.09 15.02
C SER A 127 7.44 4.69 13.65
N LEU A 128 7.33 3.91 12.57
CA LEU A 128 7.61 4.29 11.19
C LEU A 128 6.39 4.85 10.45
N LEU A 129 5.21 4.80 11.06
CA LEU A 129 3.93 5.15 10.43
C LEU A 129 3.17 6.21 11.23
N ILE A 130 2.35 6.98 10.52
CA ILE A 130 1.25 7.76 11.08
C ILE A 130 0.02 6.87 11.00
N LEU A 131 -0.40 6.35 12.15
CA LEU A 131 -1.51 5.42 12.28
C LEU A 131 -2.49 5.93 13.36
N SER A 132 -3.73 6.15 12.95
CA SER A 132 -4.83 6.52 13.86
C SER A 132 -5.28 5.32 14.70
N GLU A 133 -6.12 5.56 15.71
CA GLU A 133 -6.88 4.49 16.38
C GLU A 133 -8.11 4.07 15.55
N ASP A 134 -8.58 4.97 14.69
CA ASP A 134 -9.58 4.68 13.67
C ASP A 134 -8.96 3.86 12.52
N VAL A 135 -9.48 2.65 12.30
CA VAL A 135 -9.03 1.70 11.27
C VAL A 135 -9.43 2.09 9.85
N ASP A 136 -10.33 3.06 9.72
CA ASP A 136 -10.77 3.64 8.45
C ASP A 136 -10.01 4.93 8.10
N HIS A 137 -9.16 5.43 9.01
CA HIS A 137 -8.27 6.55 8.71
C HIS A 137 -7.04 6.09 7.90
N PRO A 138 -6.62 6.83 6.84
CA PRO A 138 -5.45 6.48 6.05
C PRO A 138 -4.15 6.35 6.85
N VAL A 139 -3.37 5.31 6.57
CA VAL A 139 -2.01 5.12 7.10
C VAL A 139 -0.98 5.73 6.15
N ARG A 140 0.03 6.39 6.71
CA ARG A 140 1.10 7.04 5.95
C ARG A 140 2.46 6.78 6.56
N PRO A 141 3.56 6.82 5.80
CA PRO A 141 4.90 6.86 6.35
C PRO A 141 5.07 8.07 7.25
N PHE A 142 5.67 7.87 8.42
CA PHE A 142 5.97 8.94 9.37
C PHE A 142 7.07 9.87 8.85
N HIS A 143 8.07 9.28 8.19
CA HIS A 143 9.19 10.03 7.67
C HIS A 143 9.36 9.83 6.16
N LYS A 144 9.59 10.93 5.45
CA LYS A 144 9.67 10.96 3.98
C LYS A 144 10.75 10.05 3.37
N LEU A 145 11.83 9.79 4.10
CA LEU A 145 12.93 8.93 3.60
C LEU A 145 12.68 7.44 3.82
N PHE A 146 11.64 7.06 4.57
CA PHE A 146 11.33 5.64 4.78
C PHE A 146 10.88 4.94 3.49
N PRO A 147 9.97 5.52 2.68
CA PRO A 147 9.71 5.05 1.32
C PRO A 147 10.98 4.86 0.49
N ASP A 148 11.86 5.87 0.45
CA ASP A 148 13.10 5.83 -0.34
C ASP A 148 14.08 4.76 0.17
N PHE A 149 14.04 4.44 1.46
CA PHE A 149 14.86 3.37 2.04
C PHE A 149 14.32 2.00 1.63
N ILE A 150 13.03 1.75 1.84
CA ILE A 150 12.49 0.39 1.75
C ILE A 150 12.42 -0.13 0.32
N VAL A 151 12.37 0.77 -0.69
CA VAL A 151 12.35 0.40 -2.12
C VAL A 151 13.74 0.33 -2.77
N ASP A 152 14.78 0.78 -2.07
CA ASP A 152 16.16 0.80 -2.59
C ASP A 152 16.94 -0.39 -2.03
N SER A 153 17.24 -1.38 -2.89
CA SER A 153 17.99 -2.58 -2.52
C SER A 153 19.43 -2.31 -2.07
N ALA A 154 20.01 -1.15 -2.41
CA ALA A 154 21.32 -0.74 -1.91
C ALA A 154 21.25 -0.22 -0.46
N ARG A 155 20.07 0.20 0.00
CA ARG A 155 19.83 0.74 1.35
C ARG A 155 19.14 -0.27 2.25
N CYS A 156 18.03 -0.85 1.82
CA CYS A 156 17.35 -1.96 2.49
C CYS A 156 17.94 -3.29 2.00
N THR A 157 19.07 -3.68 2.58
CA THR A 157 19.81 -4.89 2.16
C THR A 157 19.15 -6.20 2.59
N ASN A 158 18.24 -6.14 3.57
CA ASN A 158 17.46 -7.30 3.98
C ASN A 158 16.33 -7.56 2.97
N SER A 159 16.52 -8.56 2.12
CA SER A 159 15.56 -8.96 1.07
C SER A 159 14.19 -9.38 1.60
N ARG A 160 14.07 -9.70 2.89
CA ARG A 160 12.77 -9.98 3.53
C ARG A 160 11.86 -8.75 3.52
N PHE A 161 12.44 -7.56 3.69
CA PHE A 161 11.72 -6.29 3.82
C PHE A 161 11.80 -5.40 2.59
N CYS A 162 12.88 -5.50 1.80
CA CYS A 162 13.07 -4.69 0.61
C CYS A 162 11.89 -4.88 -0.37
N LEU A 163 11.27 -3.76 -0.76
CA LEU A 163 10.20 -3.71 -1.74
C LEU A 163 10.80 -3.54 -3.14
N GLN A 164 10.17 -4.18 -4.10
CA GLN A 164 10.52 -4.11 -5.52
C GLN A 164 9.34 -3.49 -6.25
N PRO A 165 9.26 -2.16 -6.43
CA PRO A 165 8.05 -1.48 -6.88
C PRO A 165 7.31 -2.16 -8.04
N PRO A 166 7.97 -2.72 -9.07
CA PRO A 166 7.27 -3.50 -10.10
C PRO A 166 6.41 -4.66 -9.60
N VAL A 167 6.91 -5.40 -8.60
CA VAL A 167 6.22 -6.51 -7.95
C VAL A 167 5.03 -6.00 -7.14
N GLN A 168 5.23 -4.96 -6.31
CA GLN A 168 4.13 -4.41 -5.52
C GLN A 168 3.04 -3.77 -6.38
N HIS A 169 3.38 -3.00 -7.42
CA HIS A 169 2.37 -2.46 -8.36
C HIS A 169 1.60 -3.60 -9.04
N THR A 170 2.29 -4.66 -9.47
CA THR A 170 1.63 -5.84 -10.05
C THR A 170 0.65 -6.48 -9.08
N ALA A 171 1.03 -6.66 -7.82
CA ALA A 171 0.17 -7.25 -6.81
C ALA A 171 -1.08 -6.39 -6.55
N VAL A 172 -0.92 -5.06 -6.40
CA VAL A 172 -2.03 -4.13 -6.21
C VAL A 172 -2.95 -4.10 -7.44
N LEU A 173 -2.39 -4.10 -8.66
CA LEU A 173 -3.18 -4.18 -9.90
C LEU A 173 -4.05 -5.43 -9.93
N VAL A 174 -3.46 -6.60 -9.69
CA VAL A 174 -4.18 -7.88 -9.69
C VAL A 174 -5.25 -7.89 -8.60
N ALA A 175 -4.94 -7.34 -7.42
CA ALA A 175 -5.89 -7.21 -6.33
C ALA A 175 -7.09 -6.31 -6.70
N CYS A 176 -6.85 -5.15 -7.31
CA CYS A 176 -7.91 -4.27 -7.82
C CYS A 176 -8.80 -4.99 -8.84
N LEU A 177 -8.22 -5.66 -9.84
CA LEU A 177 -8.96 -6.35 -10.89
C LEU A 177 -9.80 -7.51 -10.34
N LYS A 178 -9.23 -8.30 -9.42
CA LYS A 178 -9.96 -9.38 -8.74
C LYS A 178 -11.12 -8.85 -7.90
N LEU A 179 -10.91 -7.78 -7.14
CA LEU A 179 -11.95 -7.15 -6.34
C LEU A 179 -13.09 -6.66 -7.25
N MET A 180 -12.77 -5.96 -8.34
CA MET A 180 -13.78 -5.51 -9.31
C MET A 180 -14.52 -6.69 -9.97
N ASN A 181 -13.83 -7.76 -10.34
CA ASN A 181 -14.46 -8.97 -10.89
C ASN A 181 -15.39 -9.66 -9.89
N GLY A 182 -15.06 -9.65 -8.60
CA GLY A 182 -15.89 -10.24 -7.56
C GLY A 182 -17.07 -9.37 -7.10
N SER A 183 -16.92 -8.04 -7.15
CA SER A 183 -17.86 -7.12 -6.49
C SER A 183 -18.74 -6.31 -7.43
N LEU A 184 -18.30 -6.03 -8.67
CA LEU A 184 -19.11 -5.23 -9.60
C LEU A 184 -20.31 -6.03 -10.11
N LYS A 185 -21.49 -5.42 -10.01
CA LYS A 185 -22.77 -5.92 -10.50
C LYS A 185 -23.57 -4.79 -11.12
N TRP A 186 -24.53 -5.13 -11.96
CA TRP A 186 -25.48 -4.17 -12.52
C TRP A 186 -26.25 -3.46 -11.41
N ASN A 187 -26.41 -2.15 -11.56
CA ASN A 187 -27.14 -1.29 -10.63
C ASN A 187 -26.69 -1.46 -9.17
N ILE A 188 -25.38 -1.35 -8.92
CA ILE A 188 -24.78 -1.65 -7.62
C ILE A 188 -25.29 -0.74 -6.50
N CYS A 189 -25.64 0.51 -6.83
CA CYS A 189 -26.21 1.50 -5.90
C CYS A 189 -27.75 1.50 -5.86
N GLU A 190 -28.38 0.53 -6.53
CA GLU A 190 -29.84 0.32 -6.54
C GLU A 190 -30.62 1.58 -6.94
N LEU A 191 -30.13 2.28 -7.97
CA LEU A 191 -30.73 3.52 -8.46
C LEU A 191 -32.11 3.25 -9.07
N PRO A 192 -33.05 4.20 -8.97
CA PRO A 192 -34.33 4.13 -9.67
C PRO A 192 -34.16 4.05 -11.18
N ASP A 193 -35.11 3.43 -11.88
CA ASP A 193 -35.08 3.35 -13.33
C ASP A 193 -35.34 4.72 -13.98
N GLY A 194 -34.57 5.04 -15.03
CA GLY A 194 -34.82 6.19 -15.88
C GLY A 194 -34.44 7.56 -15.32
N VAL A 195 -33.80 7.63 -14.15
CA VAL A 195 -33.31 8.89 -13.56
C VAL A 195 -31.81 9.07 -13.81
N ILE A 196 -31.40 10.32 -13.99
CA ILE A 196 -29.97 10.64 -14.05
C ILE A 196 -29.41 10.86 -12.64
N ASN A 197 -28.11 10.61 -12.45
CA ASN A 197 -27.45 10.70 -11.14
C ASN A 197 -27.74 12.01 -10.38
N THR A 198 -27.83 13.15 -11.09
CA THR A 198 -28.09 14.47 -10.47
C THR A 198 -29.51 14.64 -9.91
N GLU A 199 -30.44 13.77 -10.30
CA GLU A 199 -31.84 13.80 -9.81
C GLU A 199 -32.06 12.88 -8.61
N VAL A 200 -31.07 12.04 -8.27
CA VAL A 200 -31.12 11.12 -7.13
C VAL A 200 -30.66 11.85 -5.86
N GLY A 201 -31.63 12.25 -5.02
CA GLY A 201 -31.37 13.05 -3.82
C GLY A 201 -30.51 12.35 -2.76
N ASP A 202 -30.56 11.01 -2.69
CA ASP A 202 -29.85 10.15 -1.73
C ASP A 202 -28.66 9.40 -2.36
N LEU A 203 -28.14 9.90 -3.49
CA LEU A 203 -27.09 9.22 -4.25
C LEU A 203 -25.82 8.99 -3.44
N LYS A 204 -25.46 9.96 -2.59
CA LYS A 204 -24.24 9.90 -1.79
C LYS A 204 -24.32 8.78 -0.75
N GLU A 205 -25.44 8.70 -0.04
CA GLU A 205 -25.73 7.68 0.96
C GLU A 205 -25.69 6.29 0.32
N ARG A 206 -26.36 6.11 -0.82
CA ARG A 206 -26.33 4.85 -1.59
C ARG A 206 -24.93 4.45 -2.01
N THR A 207 -24.14 5.41 -2.48
CA THR A 207 -22.75 5.19 -2.89
C THR A 207 -21.90 4.75 -1.70
N GLU A 208 -22.03 5.40 -0.54
CA GLU A 208 -21.27 5.06 0.68
C GLU A 208 -21.70 3.70 1.27
N GLU A 209 -22.97 3.32 1.10
CA GLU A 209 -23.50 2.02 1.54
C GLU A 209 -23.03 0.85 0.67
N HIS A 210 -23.00 1.03 -0.66
CA HIS A 210 -22.77 -0.06 -1.60
C HIS A 210 -21.34 -0.13 -2.14
N ILE A 211 -20.59 0.97 -2.12
CA ILE A 211 -19.23 1.06 -2.67
C ILE A 211 -18.25 1.36 -1.53
N ASN A 212 -17.65 0.30 -0.99
CA ASN A 212 -16.61 0.45 0.03
C ASN A 212 -15.35 1.14 -0.55
N LYS A 213 -14.50 1.66 0.34
CA LYS A 213 -13.29 2.41 -0.03
C LYS A 213 -12.26 1.62 -0.84
N ALA A 214 -12.22 0.29 -0.68
CA ALA A 214 -11.34 -0.56 -1.48
C ALA A 214 -11.83 -0.69 -2.93
N LEU A 215 -13.14 -0.87 -3.13
CA LEU A 215 -13.74 -0.90 -4.46
C LEU A 215 -13.66 0.48 -5.13
N GLU A 216 -13.90 1.56 -4.37
CA GLU A 216 -13.72 2.94 -4.86
C GLU A 216 -12.28 3.15 -5.38
N TYR A 217 -11.28 2.75 -4.60
CA TYR A 217 -9.88 2.84 -4.99
C TYR A 217 -9.58 1.99 -6.23
N ALA A 218 -10.05 0.74 -6.25
CA ALA A 218 -9.83 -0.18 -7.36
C ALA A 218 -10.39 0.41 -8.66
N CYS A 219 -11.65 0.87 -8.66
CA CYS A 219 -12.30 1.46 -9.82
C CYS A 219 -11.57 2.71 -10.33
N LYS A 220 -11.06 3.57 -9.44
CA LYS A 220 -10.41 4.84 -9.81
C LYS A 220 -8.93 4.72 -10.16
N SER A 221 -8.23 3.68 -9.67
CA SER A 221 -6.76 3.70 -9.65
C SER A 221 -6.08 2.44 -10.20
N TRP A 222 -6.80 1.37 -10.53
CA TRP A 222 -6.19 0.11 -11.02
C TRP A 222 -5.17 0.35 -12.15
N HIS A 223 -5.52 1.18 -13.13
CA HIS A 223 -4.68 1.46 -14.30
C HIS A 223 -3.36 2.16 -13.97
N LYS A 224 -3.29 2.90 -12.85
CA LYS A 224 -2.07 3.58 -12.38
C LYS A 224 -1.02 2.57 -11.89
N HIS A 225 -1.45 1.34 -11.60
CA HIS A 225 -0.57 0.22 -11.25
C HIS A 225 -0.16 -0.64 -12.46
N LEU A 226 -0.65 -0.34 -13.67
CA LEU A 226 -0.09 -0.94 -14.88
C LEU A 226 1.36 -0.50 -15.05
N ASN A 227 2.26 -1.47 -14.88
CA ASN A 227 3.69 -1.30 -15.02
C ASN A 227 4.23 -2.19 -16.15
N SER A 228 4.94 -1.60 -17.09
CA SER A 228 5.55 -2.29 -18.23
C SER A 228 6.66 -3.25 -17.81
N GLY A 229 7.26 -3.07 -16.62
CA GLY A 229 8.26 -3.97 -16.05
C GLY A 229 7.71 -5.19 -15.31
N SER A 230 6.42 -5.51 -15.44
CA SER A 230 5.83 -6.66 -14.74
C SER A 230 6.22 -7.99 -15.37
N MET A 231 6.70 -8.92 -14.55
CA MET A 231 7.01 -10.30 -14.97
C MET A 231 5.75 -11.18 -15.07
N GLU A 232 4.58 -10.72 -14.60
CA GLU A 232 3.34 -11.50 -14.56
C GLU A 232 2.37 -11.15 -15.71
N LYS A 233 2.88 -10.78 -16.89
CA LYS A 233 2.06 -10.27 -18.01
C LYS A 233 0.88 -11.18 -18.36
N VAL A 234 1.09 -12.49 -18.46
CA VAL A 234 0.02 -13.47 -18.78
C VAL A 234 -1.12 -13.44 -17.76
N LYS A 235 -0.77 -13.46 -16.47
CA LYS A 235 -1.75 -13.45 -15.37
C LYS A 235 -2.54 -12.14 -15.37
N ILE A 236 -1.86 -11.00 -15.54
CA ILE A 236 -2.52 -9.70 -15.64
C ILE A 236 -3.47 -9.67 -16.85
N THR A 237 -3.04 -10.13 -18.02
CA THR A 237 -3.87 -10.18 -19.23
C THR A 237 -5.15 -10.99 -19.00
N LEU A 238 -5.06 -12.14 -18.32
CA LEU A 238 -6.24 -12.97 -18.03
C LEU A 238 -7.26 -12.24 -17.14
N VAL A 239 -6.82 -11.67 -16.00
CA VAL A 239 -7.75 -10.97 -15.10
C VAL A 239 -8.28 -9.66 -15.70
N LEU A 240 -7.47 -8.97 -16.52
CA LEU A 240 -7.88 -7.78 -17.23
C LEU A 240 -8.90 -8.10 -18.32
N HIS A 241 -8.72 -9.20 -19.06
CA HIS A 241 -9.68 -9.67 -20.05
C HIS A 241 -11.04 -9.94 -19.41
N GLN A 242 -11.07 -10.75 -18.34
CA GLN A 242 -12.30 -11.02 -17.61
C GLN A 242 -13.00 -9.73 -17.16
N PHE A 243 -12.23 -8.77 -16.65
CA PHE A 243 -12.76 -7.48 -16.24
C PHE A 243 -13.40 -6.69 -17.39
N LEU A 244 -12.72 -6.59 -18.53
CA LEU A 244 -13.23 -5.86 -19.69
C LEU A 244 -14.46 -6.58 -20.28
N GLU A 245 -14.40 -7.90 -20.40
CA GLU A 245 -15.45 -8.72 -20.99
C GLU A 245 -16.71 -8.74 -20.12
N GLU A 246 -16.59 -8.93 -18.80
CA GLU A 246 -17.75 -9.13 -17.93
C GLU A 246 -18.16 -7.84 -17.20
N LYS A 247 -17.19 -7.04 -16.72
CA LYS A 247 -17.45 -5.97 -15.75
C LYS A 247 -17.33 -4.55 -16.27
N PHE A 248 -16.87 -4.35 -17.51
CA PHE A 248 -16.65 -3.00 -18.08
C PHE A 248 -17.83 -2.02 -17.91
N LEU A 249 -19.06 -2.43 -18.22
CA LEU A 249 -20.22 -1.53 -18.10
C LEU A 249 -20.55 -1.21 -16.63
N PHE A 250 -20.44 -2.20 -15.74
CA PHE A 250 -20.65 -2.01 -14.29
C PHE A 250 -19.57 -1.11 -13.68
N TRP A 251 -18.34 -1.18 -14.21
CA TRP A 251 -17.28 -0.27 -13.82
C TRP A 251 -17.55 1.18 -14.27
N LEU A 252 -18.06 1.39 -15.49
CA LEU A 252 -18.47 2.72 -15.95
C LEU A 252 -19.63 3.29 -15.12
N GLU A 253 -20.59 2.45 -14.74
CA GLU A 253 -21.68 2.80 -13.82
C GLU A 253 -21.11 3.31 -12.49
N VAL A 254 -20.19 2.55 -11.87
CA VAL A 254 -19.52 2.96 -10.62
C VAL A 254 -18.75 4.28 -10.78
N LEU A 255 -18.00 4.45 -11.86
CA LEU A 255 -17.30 5.72 -12.12
C LEU A 255 -18.26 6.88 -12.36
N SER A 256 -19.45 6.63 -12.92
CA SER A 256 -20.49 7.64 -13.11
C SER A 256 -21.04 8.14 -11.78
N VAL A 257 -21.44 7.24 -10.88
CA VAL A 257 -21.97 7.60 -9.55
C VAL A 257 -20.90 8.25 -8.65
N LEU A 258 -19.63 7.86 -8.81
CA LEU A 258 -18.49 8.47 -8.12
C LEU A 258 -18.05 9.82 -8.73
N GLY A 259 -18.65 10.27 -9.84
CA GLY A 259 -18.23 11.48 -10.55
C GLY A 259 -16.80 11.40 -11.11
N ALA A 260 -16.30 10.19 -11.39
CA ALA A 260 -14.91 9.89 -11.74
C ALA A 260 -14.74 9.38 -13.18
N THR A 261 -15.66 9.69 -14.09
CA THR A 261 -15.66 9.21 -15.48
C THR A 261 -14.39 9.56 -16.28
N ARG A 262 -13.68 10.64 -15.91
CA ARG A 262 -12.37 10.97 -16.50
C ARG A 262 -11.30 9.91 -16.23
N GLU A 263 -11.39 9.19 -15.11
CA GLU A 263 -10.49 8.08 -14.83
C GLU A 263 -10.69 6.91 -15.80
N ALA A 264 -11.90 6.77 -16.40
CA ALA A 264 -12.16 5.72 -17.38
C ALA A 264 -11.32 5.91 -18.64
N VAL A 265 -11.22 7.16 -19.14
CA VAL A 265 -10.43 7.50 -20.33
C VAL A 265 -8.95 7.20 -20.08
N SER A 266 -8.40 7.72 -18.98
CA SER A 266 -7.01 7.47 -18.59
C SER A 266 -6.71 5.98 -18.41
N ALA A 267 -7.67 5.22 -17.88
CA ALA A 267 -7.53 3.79 -17.67
C ALA A 267 -7.48 3.01 -18.99
N LEU A 268 -8.38 3.33 -19.92
CA LEU A 268 -8.44 2.66 -21.21
C LEU A 268 -7.22 2.98 -22.08
N GLU A 269 -6.80 4.23 -22.17
CA GLU A 269 -5.58 4.61 -22.89
C GLU A 269 -4.35 3.90 -22.34
N ARG A 270 -4.27 3.74 -21.00
CA ARG A 270 -3.14 3.06 -20.37
C ARG A 270 -3.18 1.55 -20.56
N ALA A 271 -4.37 0.95 -20.56
CA ALA A 271 -4.56 -0.47 -20.85
C ALA A 271 -4.24 -0.79 -22.32
N GLU A 272 -4.68 0.06 -23.25
CA GLU A 272 -4.39 -0.04 -24.68
C GLU A 272 -2.88 0.05 -24.96
N LYS A 273 -2.14 0.89 -24.24
CA LYS A 273 -0.68 0.96 -24.39
C LYS A 273 0.04 -0.25 -23.78
N TRP A 274 -0.59 -0.94 -22.84
CA TRP A 274 0.03 -2.04 -22.09
C TRP A 274 -0.21 -3.40 -22.74
N VAL A 275 -1.44 -3.63 -23.23
CA VAL A 275 -1.81 -4.77 -24.08
C VAL A 275 -1.44 -4.39 -25.51
N ASP A 276 -0.74 -5.23 -26.29
CA ASP A 276 -0.50 -4.93 -27.71
C ASP A 276 -1.83 -4.58 -28.42
N VAL A 277 -1.86 -3.52 -29.24
CA VAL A 277 -3.08 -2.85 -29.77
C VAL A 277 -4.05 -3.85 -30.40
N HIS A 278 -3.52 -4.88 -31.07
CA HIS A 278 -4.33 -5.94 -31.68
C HIS A 278 -5.11 -6.77 -30.65
N LEU A 279 -4.48 -7.12 -29.54
CA LEU A 279 -5.12 -7.86 -28.47
C LEU A 279 -6.16 -6.99 -27.76
N PHE A 280 -5.85 -5.72 -27.50
CA PHE A 280 -6.76 -4.81 -26.79
C PHE A 280 -8.08 -4.58 -27.55
N HIS A 281 -8.00 -4.34 -28.85
CA HIS A 281 -9.17 -4.23 -29.71
C HIS A 281 -10.02 -5.51 -29.67
N CYS A 282 -9.41 -6.70 -29.75
CA CYS A 282 -10.16 -7.95 -29.59
C CYS A 282 -10.91 -8.05 -28.25
N LEU A 283 -10.33 -7.57 -27.13
CA LEU A 283 -11.00 -7.60 -25.82
C LEU A 283 -12.20 -6.64 -25.74
N LEU A 284 -12.15 -5.48 -26.41
CA LEU A 284 -13.25 -4.51 -26.39
C LEU A 284 -14.33 -4.82 -27.43
N PHE A 285 -13.95 -5.25 -28.64
CA PHE A 285 -14.88 -5.52 -29.73
C PHE A 285 -15.81 -6.71 -29.47
N SER A 286 -15.39 -7.71 -28.67
CA SER A 286 -16.30 -8.81 -28.30
C SER A 286 -17.57 -8.30 -27.60
N LYS A 287 -17.49 -7.17 -26.89
CA LYS A 287 -18.59 -6.62 -26.10
C LYS A 287 -19.50 -5.67 -26.89
N CYS A 288 -18.94 -4.83 -27.75
CA CYS A 288 -19.74 -3.90 -28.57
C CYS A 288 -20.66 -4.63 -29.56
N PHE A 289 -20.30 -5.84 -30.00
CA PHE A 289 -21.13 -6.65 -30.90
C PHE A 289 -22.03 -7.68 -30.21
N SER A 290 -21.76 -8.02 -28.95
CA SER A 290 -22.60 -8.97 -28.19
C SER A 290 -23.84 -8.32 -27.55
N SER A 291 -23.93 -6.98 -27.53
CA SER A 291 -25.08 -6.23 -27.01
C SER A 291 -26.16 -5.91 -28.07
N GLN A 292 -26.16 -6.61 -29.22
CA GLN A 292 -27.17 -6.48 -30.28
C GLN A 292 -27.98 -7.77 -30.56
N ILE A 293 -28.03 -8.72 -29.62
CA ILE A 293 -28.91 -9.89 -29.71
C ILE A 293 -29.70 -10.04 -28.42
#